data_AF-A0A816GZS5-F1
#
_entry.id   AF-A0A816GZS5-F1
#
_cell.length_a   1.000
_cell.length_b   1.000
_cell.length_c   1.000
_cell.angle_alpha   90.00
_cell.angle_beta   90.00
_cell.angle_gamma   90.00
#
_symmetry.space_group_name_H-M   'P 1'
#
loop_
_entity.id
_entity.type
_entity.pdbx_description
1 polymer ?
#
loop_
_entity_poly.entity_id
_entity_poly.type
_entity_poly.pdbx_seq_one_letter_code
_entity_poly.pdbx_strand_id
1 'polypeptide(L)'
;MIIFLIVFTITYCDEHDYKYEEGQKVVLWMNTVGPYHNHQETYNYFSLPFCRENILGVELEYSGVEINYKLDKEKTDFCETTLTQENYDAFTYAIKNHYGYQIFIDDLPIWGAFLVPFQHKMVF
;
A
#
# COMPACT_ATOMS: atom_id res chain seq x y z
N MET A 1 -46.40 12.81 17.55
CA MET A 1 -45.32 12.85 18.57
C MET A 1 -44.62 11.50 18.80
N ILE A 2 -45.04 10.39 18.18
CA ILE A 2 -44.33 9.09 18.26
C ILE A 2 -43.45 8.83 17.04
N ILE A 3 -43.84 9.33 15.86
CA ILE A 3 -43.10 9.14 14.60
C ILE A 3 -41.70 9.78 14.64
N PHE A 4 -41.53 10.89 15.34
CA PHE A 4 -40.23 11.59 15.44
C PHE A 4 -39.18 10.84 16.28
N LEU A 5 -39.62 9.98 17.21
CA LEU A 5 -38.73 9.17 18.08
C LEU A 5 -38.14 7.96 17.34
N ILE A 6 -38.83 7.44 16.33
CA ILE A 6 -38.38 6.27 15.55
C ILE A 6 -37.29 6.67 14.54
N VAL A 7 -37.26 7.93 14.10
CA VAL A 7 -36.27 8.41 13.11
C VAL A 7 -34.87 8.55 13.70
N PHE A 8 -34.75 8.76 15.02
CA PHE A 8 -33.44 8.89 15.68
C PHE A 8 -32.73 7.55 15.95
N THR A 9 -33.42 6.41 15.85
CA THR A 9 -32.82 5.10 16.18
C THR A 9 -32.25 4.35 14.97
N ILE A 10 -32.30 4.93 13.76
CA ILE A 10 -31.89 4.25 12.51
C ILE A 10 -30.71 4.95 11.81
N THR A 11 -29.88 5.69 12.55
CA THR A 11 -28.58 6.11 12.03
C THR A 11 -27.53 5.13 12.53
N TYR A 12 -27.29 4.07 11.77
CA TYR A 12 -26.06 3.30 11.90
C TYR A 12 -24.96 4.16 11.30
N CYS A 13 -24.32 4.97 12.16
CA CYS A 13 -23.12 5.70 11.78
C CYS A 13 -21.98 4.69 11.85
N ASP A 14 -21.70 4.03 10.72
CA ASP A 14 -20.43 3.34 10.56
C ASP A 14 -19.40 4.41 10.12
N GLU A 15 -18.98 5.23 11.09
CA GLU A 15 -17.65 5.82 11.00
C GLU A 15 -16.71 4.63 10.91
N HIS A 16 -15.89 4.54 9.86
CA HIS A 16 -14.91 3.49 9.69
C HIS A 16 -14.05 3.43 10.97
N ASP A 17 -14.47 2.59 11.92
CA ASP A 17 -13.78 2.41 13.17
C ASP A 17 -12.48 1.72 12.77
N TYR A 18 -11.32 2.33 13.07
CA TYR A 18 -9.97 1.82 12.78
C TYR A 18 -9.64 0.55 13.60
N LYS A 19 -10.63 -0.32 13.81
CA LYS A 19 -10.58 -1.55 14.60
C LYS A 19 -10.84 -2.72 13.66
N TYR A 20 -9.87 -3.60 13.60
CA TYR A 20 -9.94 -4.81 12.80
C TYR A 20 -10.26 -6.02 13.67
N GLU A 21 -11.16 -6.87 13.21
CA GLU A 21 -11.35 -8.21 13.76
C GLU A 21 -10.25 -9.15 13.25
N GLU A 22 -9.93 -10.19 14.02
CA GLU A 22 -8.97 -11.21 13.58
C GLU A 22 -9.40 -11.84 12.26
N GLY A 23 -8.49 -11.88 11.29
CA GLY A 23 -8.76 -12.39 9.95
C GLY A 23 -9.44 -11.42 9.00
N GLN A 24 -9.78 -10.19 9.43
CA GLN A 24 -10.30 -9.16 8.54
C GLN A 24 -9.25 -8.73 7.51
N LYS A 25 -9.68 -8.56 6.25
CA LYS A 25 -8.79 -8.15 5.16
C LYS A 25 -8.37 -6.70 5.34
N VAL A 26 -7.06 -6.45 5.26
CA VAL A 26 -6.43 -5.14 5.28
C VAL A 26 -5.88 -4.86 3.88
N VAL A 27 -6.17 -3.66 3.36
CA VAL A 27 -5.77 -3.26 2.01
C VAL A 27 -4.50 -2.44 2.08
N LEU A 28 -3.49 -2.88 1.32
CA LEU A 28 -2.25 -2.13 1.11
C LEU A 28 -2.33 -1.34 -0.20
N TRP A 29 -2.10 -0.04 -0.12
CA TRP A 29 -2.17 0.90 -1.23
C TRP A 29 -0.77 1.43 -1.57
N MET A 30 -0.43 1.41 -2.85
CA MET A 30 0.81 1.96 -3.37
C MET A 30 0.59 3.41 -3.78
N ASN A 31 1.45 4.31 -3.32
CA ASN A 31 1.34 5.74 -3.65
C ASN A 31 2.51 6.18 -4.54
N THR A 32 3.66 6.47 -3.94
CA THR A 32 4.73 7.18 -4.62
C THR A 32 6.11 6.62 -4.33
N VAL A 33 7.06 6.95 -5.21
CA VAL A 33 8.49 6.68 -5.10
C VAL A 33 9.27 7.95 -5.44
N GLY A 34 10.44 8.11 -4.83
CA GLY A 34 11.32 9.24 -5.14
C GLY A 34 12.63 9.23 -4.35
N PRO A 35 13.60 10.07 -4.73
CA PRO A 35 14.88 10.16 -4.05
C PRO A 35 14.72 10.77 -2.66
N TYR A 36 15.33 10.13 -1.66
CA TYR A 36 15.27 10.61 -0.27
C TYR A 36 15.81 12.05 -0.10
N HIS A 37 16.83 12.43 -0.87
CA HIS A 37 17.45 13.76 -0.76
C HIS A 37 16.70 14.86 -1.52
N ASN A 38 15.69 14.52 -2.33
CA ASN A 38 14.98 15.48 -3.18
C ASN A 38 13.47 15.26 -3.14
N HIS A 39 12.81 15.80 -2.11
CA HIS A 39 11.37 15.61 -1.91
C HIS A 39 10.48 16.31 -2.95
N GLN A 40 11.03 17.19 -3.80
CA GLN A 40 10.29 17.77 -4.92
C GLN A 40 10.13 16.77 -6.08
N GLU A 41 10.95 15.73 -6.10
CA GLU A 41 10.93 14.67 -7.09
C GLU A 41 10.13 13.49 -6.53
N THR A 42 8.88 13.36 -6.96
CA THR A 42 7.99 12.29 -6.53
C THR A 42 7.22 11.78 -7.74
N TYR A 43 7.26 10.47 -7.93
CA TYR A 43 6.61 9.77 -9.03
C TYR A 43 5.64 8.72 -8.48
N ASN A 44 4.68 8.28 -9.29
CA ASN A 44 3.82 7.17 -8.91
C ASN A 44 4.65 5.90 -8.67
N TYR A 45 4.21 5.04 -7.76
CA TYR A 45 4.94 3.83 -7.39
C TYR A 45 5.32 2.96 -8.59
N PHE A 46 4.37 2.75 -9.51
CA PHE A 46 4.57 1.96 -10.73
C PHE A 46 5.22 2.73 -11.90
N SER A 47 5.86 3.87 -11.62
CA SER A 47 6.81 4.50 -12.56
C SER A 47 8.11 3.69 -12.67
N LEU A 48 8.47 2.98 -11.60
CA LEU A 48 9.48 1.93 -11.64
C LEU A 48 8.88 0.65 -12.22
N PRO A 49 9.69 -0.19 -12.90
CA PRO A 49 9.21 -1.35 -13.67
C PRO A 49 8.89 -2.55 -12.77
N PHE A 50 8.07 -2.33 -11.74
CA PHE A 50 7.47 -3.39 -10.94
C PHE A 50 6.38 -4.11 -11.74
N CYS A 51 6.11 -5.36 -11.36
CA CYS A 51 4.96 -6.08 -11.87
C CYS A 51 3.67 -5.36 -11.44
N ARG A 52 2.66 -5.37 -12.32
CA ARG A 52 1.35 -4.76 -12.06
C ARG A 52 0.27 -5.79 -12.34
N GLU A 53 -0.52 -6.12 -11.32
CA GLU A 53 -1.74 -6.88 -11.54
C GLU A 53 -2.87 -5.89 -11.86
N ASN A 54 -3.38 -5.92 -13.10
CA ASN A 54 -4.47 -5.08 -13.64
C ASN A 54 -5.20 -4.18 -12.62
N ILE A 55 -4.88 -2.89 -12.60
CA ILE A 55 -5.51 -1.91 -11.72
C ILE A 55 -6.17 -0.82 -12.56
N LEU A 56 -7.39 -0.46 -12.18
CA LEU A 56 -8.16 0.68 -12.73
C LEU A 56 -7.51 1.97 -12.20
N GLY A 57 -7.20 2.93 -13.08
CA GLY A 57 -6.44 4.14 -12.76
C GLY A 57 -7.08 5.04 -11.71
N VAL A 58 -6.71 4.83 -10.45
CA VAL A 58 -7.04 5.66 -9.28
C VAL A 58 -5.75 6.25 -8.70
N GLU A 59 -5.87 7.33 -7.91
CA GLU A 59 -4.73 8.05 -7.30
C GLU A 59 -3.86 7.15 -6.39
N LEU A 60 -4.49 6.19 -5.71
CA LEU A 60 -3.82 5.14 -4.93
C LEU A 60 -3.97 3.80 -5.65
N GLU A 61 -2.85 3.20 -6.05
CA GLU A 61 -2.88 1.95 -6.80
C GLU A 61 -2.93 0.74 -5.85
N TYR A 62 -3.93 -0.13 -6.01
CA TYR A 62 -4.09 -1.33 -5.18
C TYR A 62 -2.88 -2.27 -5.36
N SER A 63 -2.27 -2.68 -4.26
CA SER A 63 -1.08 -3.53 -4.31
C SER A 63 -1.31 -4.95 -4.83
N GLY A 64 -2.54 -5.46 -4.84
CA GLY A 64 -2.83 -6.88 -5.12
C GLY A 64 -2.49 -7.83 -3.97
N VAL A 65 -1.79 -7.36 -2.92
CA VAL A 65 -1.38 -8.22 -1.80
C VAL A 65 -2.54 -8.40 -0.82
N GLU A 66 -2.84 -9.64 -0.50
CA GLU A 66 -3.80 -9.96 0.56
C GLU A 66 -3.12 -10.03 1.92
N ILE A 67 -3.51 -9.14 2.83
CA ILE A 67 -3.07 -9.09 4.22
C ILE A 67 -4.30 -9.28 5.09
N ASN A 68 -4.22 -10.19 6.07
CA ASN A 68 -5.29 -10.42 7.03
C ASN A 68 -4.80 -10.00 8.42
N TYR A 69 -5.61 -9.23 9.14
CA TYR A 69 -5.28 -8.73 10.47
C TYR A 69 -5.02 -9.89 11.45
N LYS A 70 -3.90 -9.83 12.20
CA LYS A 70 -3.45 -10.85 13.16
C LYS A 70 -3.19 -12.27 12.63
N LEU A 71 -3.26 -12.49 11.32
CA LEU A 71 -2.97 -13.80 10.74
C LEU A 71 -1.60 -13.80 10.07
N ASP A 72 -0.75 -14.73 10.48
CA ASP A 72 0.53 -14.96 9.81
C ASP A 72 0.29 -15.47 8.39
N LYS A 73 0.99 -14.87 7.42
CA LYS A 73 1.02 -15.32 6.04
C LYS A 73 2.41 -15.82 5.70
N GLU A 74 2.49 -17.01 5.10
CA GLU A 74 3.76 -17.54 4.61
C GLU A 74 4.31 -16.66 3.48
N LYS A 75 5.64 -16.68 3.31
CA LYS A 75 6.27 -15.95 2.20
C LYS A 75 5.82 -16.57 0.89
N THR A 76 5.10 -15.79 0.10
CA THR A 76 4.65 -16.16 -1.24
C THR A 76 5.27 -15.24 -2.26
N ASP A 77 5.64 -15.77 -3.42
CA ASP A 77 6.04 -14.96 -4.56
C ASP A 77 4.81 -14.19 -5.04
N PHE A 78 4.89 -12.86 -4.99
CA PHE A 78 3.79 -11.98 -5.39
C PHE A 78 3.62 -11.98 -6.91
N CYS A 79 4.73 -11.89 -7.63
CA CYS A 79 4.75 -11.86 -9.08
C CYS A 79 6.14 -12.19 -9.60
N GLU A 80 6.21 -12.57 -10.87
CA GLU A 80 7.46 -12.70 -11.61
C GLU A 80 7.47 -11.69 -12.76
N THR A 81 8.63 -11.12 -13.04
CA THR A 81 8.84 -10.22 -14.17
C THR A 81 10.17 -10.52 -14.84
N THR A 82 10.23 -10.33 -16.16
CA THR A 82 11.48 -10.50 -16.90
C THR A 82 12.28 -9.22 -16.85
N LEU A 83 13.53 -9.31 -16.38
CA LEU A 83 14.41 -8.16 -16.27
C LEU A 83 15.03 -7.85 -17.64
N THR A 84 14.54 -6.81 -18.30
CA THR A 84 15.19 -6.22 -19.47
C THR A 84 16.35 -5.32 -19.03
N GLN A 85 17.26 -4.99 -19.94
CA GLN A 85 18.37 -4.07 -19.65
C GLN A 85 17.85 -2.70 -19.17
N GLU A 86 16.79 -2.20 -19.81
CA GLU A 86 16.13 -0.96 -19.42
C GLU A 86 15.59 -1.00 -17.99
N ASN A 87 14.90 -2.09 -17.62
CA ASN A 87 14.36 -2.26 -16.27
C ASN A 87 15.47 -2.34 -15.22
N TYR A 88 16.55 -3.06 -15.55
CA TYR A 88 17.74 -3.17 -14.69
C TYR A 88 18.38 -1.80 -14.43
N ASP A 89 18.53 -0.98 -15.47
CA ASP A 89 19.14 0.34 -15.36
C ASP A 89 18.26 1.28 -14.51
N ALA A 90 16.93 1.21 -14.66
CA ALA A 90 15.98 1.97 -13.84
C ALA A 90 16.07 1.61 -12.35
N PHE A 91 16.09 0.31 -12.01
CA PHE A 91 16.25 -0.11 -10.61
C PHE A 91 17.62 0.26 -10.05
N THR A 92 18.68 0.11 -10.84
CA THR A 92 20.04 0.49 -10.44
C THR A 92 20.13 1.98 -10.15
N TYR A 93 19.48 2.82 -10.98
CA TYR A 93 19.40 4.26 -10.76
C TYR A 93 18.65 4.58 -9.46
N ALA A 94 17.49 3.97 -9.23
CA ALA A 94 16.70 4.17 -8.01
C ALA A 94 17.51 3.81 -6.75
N ILE A 95 18.22 2.69 -6.76
CA ILE A 95 19.08 2.25 -5.65
C ILE A 95 20.21 3.25 -5.40
N LYS A 96 20.95 3.65 -6.46
CA LYS A 96 22.08 4.59 -6.35
C LYS A 96 21.66 5.96 -5.81
N ASN A 97 20.45 6.40 -6.14
CA ASN A 97 19.90 7.67 -5.68
C ASN A 97 19.12 7.57 -4.37
N HIS A 98 19.20 6.43 -3.67
CA HIS A 98 18.53 6.20 -2.39
C HIS A 98 17.03 6.48 -2.47
N TYR A 99 16.38 5.90 -3.47
CA TYR A 99 14.93 6.01 -3.59
C TYR A 99 14.24 5.35 -2.39
N GLY A 100 13.19 5.99 -1.93
CA GLY A 100 12.21 5.44 -1.00
C GLY A 100 10.85 5.29 -1.67
N TYR A 101 9.95 4.58 -0.99
CA TYR A 101 8.55 4.47 -1.36
C TYR A 101 7.66 4.95 -0.21
N GLN A 102 6.46 5.39 -0.57
CA GLN A 102 5.36 5.65 0.32
C GLN A 102 4.18 4.74 -0.05
N ILE A 103 3.63 4.07 0.95
CA ILE A 103 2.46 3.22 0.83
C ILE A 103 1.49 3.52 1.98
N PHE A 104 0.23 3.14 1.84
CA PHE A 104 -0.79 3.34 2.87
C PHE A 104 -1.41 2.02 3.29
N ILE A 105 -1.59 1.87 4.59
CA ILE A 105 -2.41 0.82 5.20
C ILE A 105 -3.42 1.56 6.07
N ASP A 106 -4.72 1.42 5.79
CA ASP A 106 -5.76 2.06 6.60
C ASP A 106 -5.53 3.58 6.78
N ASP A 107 -5.22 4.27 5.68
CA ASP A 107 -4.84 5.70 5.63
C ASP A 107 -3.58 6.09 6.43
N LEU A 108 -2.90 5.14 7.06
CA LEU A 108 -1.62 5.37 7.73
C LEU A 108 -0.48 5.29 6.71
N PRO A 109 0.27 6.38 6.50
CA PRO A 109 1.41 6.37 5.59
C PRO A 109 2.58 5.61 6.20
N ILE A 110 3.18 4.75 5.40
CA ILE A 110 4.39 3.99 5.71
C ILE A 110 5.45 4.36 4.67
N TRP A 111 6.64 4.69 5.15
CA TRP A 111 7.80 4.97 4.32
C TRP A 111 8.86 3.90 4.50
N GLY A 112 9.49 3.52 3.40
CA GLY A 112 10.61 2.60 3.43
C GLY A 112 11.61 2.87 2.31
N ALA A 113 12.83 2.41 2.51
CA ALA A 113 13.90 2.50 1.52
C ALA A 113 13.97 1.19 0.72
N PHE A 114 14.26 1.25 -0.57
CA PHE A 114 14.41 0.05 -1.41
C PHE A 114 15.58 -0.85 -1.00
N LEU A 115 16.60 -0.29 -0.34
CA LEU A 115 17.75 -1.02 0.18
C LEU A 115 17.44 -1.84 1.44
N VAL A 116 16.28 -1.63 2.05
CA VAL A 116 15.88 -2.34 3.26
C VAL A 116 14.76 -3.31 2.90
N PRO A 117 14.99 -4.63 3.01
CA PRO A 117 13.91 -5.58 2.83
C PRO A 117 12.76 -5.25 3.80
N PHE A 118 11.51 -5.35 3.32
CA PHE A 118 10.29 -5.26 4.13
C PHE A 118 10.29 -6.38 5.18
N GLN A 119 11.07 -6.19 6.25
CA GLN A 119 11.31 -7.17 7.32
C GLN A 119 10.78 -6.69 8.67
N HIS A 120 10.16 -5.52 8.71
CA HIS A 120 9.27 -5.26 9.82
C HIS A 120 8.13 -6.26 9.70
N LYS A 121 8.15 -7.27 10.58
CA LYS A 121 6.92 -7.92 11.02
C LYS A 121 5.97 -6.78 11.34
N MET A 122 5.07 -6.47 10.43
CA MET A 122 3.98 -5.55 10.72
C MET A 122 3.08 -6.34 11.65
N VAL A 123 3.38 -6.23 12.95
CA VAL A 123 2.56 -6.80 14.01
C VAL A 123 1.30 -5.95 14.04
N PHE A 124 0.31 -6.36 13.27
CA PHE A 124 -1.06 -5.87 13.35
C PHE A 124 -1.86 -6.81 14.24
#